data_AF-A0A841JLY8-F1
#
_entry.id   AF-A0A841JLY8-F1
#
_cell.length_a   1.000
_cell.length_b   1.000
_cell.length_c   1.000
_cell.angle_alpha   90.00
_cell.angle_beta   90.00
_cell.angle_gamma   90.00
#
_symmetry.space_group_name_H-M   'P 1'
#
loop_
_entity.id
_entity.type
_entity.pdbx_description
1 polymer ?
#
loop_
_entity_poly.entity_id
_entity_poly.type
_entity_poly.pdbx_seq_one_letter_code
_entity_poly.pdbx_strand_id
1 'polypeptide(L)'
;MKAVVKKNKHILLQLALLFFVTNGWAQVSHQHAKSKIKKKSVSAQVQPVVQGSEQFKEFLKLLAQASATFTFPKGFKEIPATNNEDFSFDYAMEMPGKDFEVWFQVKSQKENWASYERSQNDKGRQLANPDSLYVDMGKAHAIAFTGDNNYFIRNMPQNVLERYNADAGKSYLLNLLDLPSTKHYKYALLITLQRSHTGILLMVCFANEKDPEFFKNIDKASNSLKFKM
;
A
#
# COMPACT_ATOMS: atom_id res chain seq x y z
N MET A 1 -48.71 -12.56 8.74
CA MET A 1 -47.52 -11.80 9.23
C MET A 1 -46.25 -12.46 8.70
N LYS A 2 -45.24 -11.67 8.32
CA LYS A 2 -43.94 -12.00 7.67
C LYS A 2 -43.91 -11.88 6.14
N ALA A 3 -43.81 -10.65 5.62
CA ALA A 3 -43.15 -10.35 4.33
C ALA A 3 -43.02 -8.82 4.04
N VAL A 4 -42.58 -7.96 4.97
CA VAL A 4 -42.40 -6.51 4.66
C VAL A 4 -41.22 -5.85 5.40
N VAL A 5 -40.02 -6.45 5.45
CA VAL A 5 -38.85 -5.77 6.07
C VAL A 5 -37.55 -5.86 5.25
N LYS A 6 -37.56 -6.38 4.01
CA LYS A 6 -36.31 -6.58 3.24
C LYS A 6 -36.03 -5.57 2.13
N LYS A 7 -36.81 -4.48 2.00
CA LYS A 7 -36.73 -3.54 0.87
C LYS A 7 -36.31 -2.10 1.21
N ASN A 8 -35.69 -1.85 2.38
CA ASN A 8 -35.32 -0.48 2.81
C ASN A 8 -33.81 -0.22 3.01
N LYS A 9 -32.90 -1.13 2.63
CA LYS A 9 -31.44 -0.90 2.76
C LYS A 9 -30.73 -0.48 1.46
N HIS A 10 -31.40 -0.54 0.31
CA HIS A 10 -30.77 -0.22 -0.98
C HIS A 10 -30.97 1.23 -1.47
N ILE A 11 -31.76 2.05 -0.76
CA ILE A 11 -32.03 3.45 -1.17
C ILE A 11 -31.08 4.45 -0.47
N LEU A 12 -30.40 4.04 0.60
CA LEU A 12 -29.46 4.91 1.33
C LEU A 12 -28.03 4.93 0.73
N LEU A 13 -27.71 4.03 -0.21
CA LEU A 13 -26.36 3.93 -0.79
C LEU A 13 -26.19 4.67 -2.13
N GLN A 14 -27.27 5.21 -2.71
CA GLN A 14 -27.22 5.94 -3.99
C GLN A 14 -27.25 7.47 -3.84
N LEU A 15 -27.31 7.99 -2.61
CA LEU A 15 -27.41 9.44 -2.32
C LEU A 15 -26.11 10.09 -1.80
N ALA A 16 -24.99 9.35 -1.75
CA ALA A 16 -23.67 9.91 -1.45
C ALA A 16 -22.85 10.26 -2.72
N LEU A 17 -23.46 10.08 -3.90
CA LEU A 17 -23.02 10.66 -5.16
C LEU A 17 -23.91 11.87 -5.45
N LEU A 18 -23.28 13.03 -5.64
CA LEU A 18 -23.84 14.39 -5.86
C LEU A 18 -23.93 15.22 -4.58
N PHE A 19 -23.52 16.50 -4.71
CA PHE A 19 -23.38 17.57 -3.70
C PHE A 19 -21.93 17.78 -3.19
N PHE A 20 -21.19 18.88 -3.42
CA PHE A 20 -21.45 20.19 -4.02
C PHE A 20 -20.15 20.80 -4.57
N VAL A 21 -20.25 21.51 -5.71
CA VAL A 21 -19.33 22.58 -6.12
C VAL A 21 -20.03 23.90 -5.77
N THR A 22 -19.42 24.76 -4.95
CA THR A 22 -19.66 26.22 -4.96
C THR A 22 -18.43 26.98 -4.40
N ASN A 23 -18.02 28.01 -5.14
CA ASN A 23 -17.08 29.05 -4.74
C ASN A 23 -17.70 30.03 -3.72
N GLY A 24 -16.89 30.75 -2.94
CA GLY A 24 -17.32 32.02 -2.34
C GLY A 24 -16.63 32.50 -1.06
N TRP A 25 -15.51 33.21 -1.24
CA TRP A 25 -15.05 34.46 -0.60
C TRP A 25 -15.00 34.68 0.94
N ALA A 26 -13.83 35.23 1.30
CA ALA A 26 -13.32 35.77 2.55
C ALA A 26 -14.25 36.59 3.47
N GLN A 27 -13.99 36.50 4.78
CA GLN A 27 -14.01 37.67 5.66
C GLN A 27 -13.01 37.56 6.82
N VAL A 28 -12.49 38.72 7.21
CA VAL A 28 -11.25 39.01 7.94
C VAL A 28 -11.50 39.29 9.43
N SER A 29 -10.50 38.91 10.24
CA SER A 29 -10.04 39.38 11.57
C SER A 29 -10.99 39.54 12.75
N HIS A 30 -10.57 39.04 13.92
CA HIS A 30 -10.11 39.91 15.02
C HIS A 30 -9.04 39.21 15.86
N GLN A 31 -8.07 40.02 16.29
CA GLN A 31 -6.92 39.69 17.11
C GLN A 31 -7.33 39.36 18.55
N HIS A 32 -6.63 38.43 19.20
CA HIS A 32 -6.31 38.55 20.62
C HIS A 32 -4.90 38.02 20.90
N ALA A 33 -4.31 38.67 21.89
CA ALA A 33 -2.89 38.85 22.09
C ALA A 33 -2.26 37.77 22.99
N LYS A 34 -0.95 37.57 22.76
CA LYS A 34 0.11 37.19 23.71
C LYS A 34 0.03 35.82 24.39
N SER A 35 0.89 34.92 23.92
CA SER A 35 1.80 34.17 24.80
C SER A 35 3.09 33.85 24.04
N LYS A 36 4.20 34.43 24.50
CA LYS A 36 5.55 34.16 23.97
C LYS A 36 6.02 32.83 24.55
N ILE A 37 5.90 31.75 23.77
CA ILE A 37 6.70 30.54 23.96
C ILE A 37 7.64 30.47 22.76
N LYS A 38 8.94 30.65 23.02
CA LYS A 38 10.02 30.41 22.05
C LYS A 38 10.01 28.92 21.69
N LYS A 39 9.20 28.52 20.70
CA LYS A 39 9.38 27.25 19.99
C LYS A 39 10.58 27.42 19.07
N LYS A 40 11.67 26.76 19.43
CA LYS A 40 12.85 26.57 18.59
C LYS A 40 12.36 25.89 17.30
N SER A 41 12.26 26.67 16.22
CA SER A 41 11.91 26.15 14.91
C SER A 41 13.08 25.29 14.44
N VAL A 42 12.99 23.99 14.68
CA VAL A 42 13.80 23.04 13.92
C VAL A 42 13.29 23.16 12.50
N SER A 43 14.07 23.84 11.67
CA SER A 43 13.90 23.82 10.23
C SER A 43 13.97 22.36 9.81
N ALA A 44 12.82 21.74 9.58
CA ALA A 44 12.73 20.50 8.85
C ALA A 44 13.24 20.85 7.44
N GLN A 45 14.52 20.61 7.20
CA GLN A 45 15.09 20.58 5.87
C GLN A 45 14.29 19.52 5.12
N VAL A 46 13.37 19.98 4.27
CA VAL A 46 12.74 19.14 3.26
C VAL A 46 13.87 18.76 2.32
N GLN A 47 14.46 17.60 2.56
CA GLN A 47 15.45 17.05 1.64
C GLN A 47 14.76 16.87 0.28
N PRO A 48 15.37 17.39 -0.80
CA PRO A 48 14.81 17.26 -2.14
C PRO A 48 14.76 15.77 -2.52
N VAL A 49 13.83 15.44 -3.43
CA VAL A 49 13.64 14.11 -4.01
C VAL A 49 14.98 13.58 -4.52
N VAL A 50 15.62 12.67 -3.79
CA VAL A 50 16.86 12.03 -4.26
C VAL A 50 16.45 10.85 -5.14
N GLN A 51 16.06 11.16 -6.39
CA GLN A 51 16.21 10.19 -7.48
C GLN A 51 17.71 9.86 -7.56
N GLY A 52 18.15 8.85 -6.81
CA GLY A 52 19.57 8.49 -6.68
C GLY A 52 20.05 8.04 -5.30
N SER A 53 19.18 7.86 -4.31
CA SER A 53 19.57 7.19 -3.05
C SER A 53 20.02 5.74 -3.33
N GLU A 54 20.85 5.17 -2.45
CA GLU A 54 21.22 3.75 -2.59
C GLU A 54 20.01 2.83 -2.45
N GLN A 55 19.09 3.14 -1.52
CA GLN A 55 17.82 2.41 -1.37
C GLN A 55 17.02 2.40 -2.69
N PHE A 56 16.89 3.55 -3.35
CA PHE A 56 16.18 3.65 -4.63
C PHE A 56 16.88 2.85 -5.73
N LYS A 57 18.22 2.89 -5.80
CA LYS A 57 19.00 2.10 -6.77
C LYS A 57 18.82 0.59 -6.55
N GLU A 58 18.86 0.13 -5.30
CA GLU A 58 18.63 -1.27 -4.95
C GLU A 58 17.22 -1.71 -5.28
N PHE A 59 16.23 -0.88 -4.92
CA PHE A 59 14.84 -1.12 -5.29
C PHE A 59 14.64 -1.26 -6.80
N LEU A 60 15.25 -0.39 -7.61
CA LEU A 60 15.20 -0.50 -9.07
C LEU A 60 15.85 -1.79 -9.60
N LYS A 61 16.92 -2.30 -8.96
CA LYS A 61 17.51 -3.60 -9.32
C LYS A 61 16.55 -4.75 -9.02
N LEU A 62 15.92 -4.75 -7.84
CA LEU A 62 14.93 -5.77 -7.46
C LEU A 62 13.73 -5.77 -8.42
N LEU A 63 13.24 -4.59 -8.78
CA LEU A 63 12.18 -4.43 -9.78
C LEU A 63 12.60 -5.00 -11.14
N ALA A 64 13.82 -4.71 -11.60
CA ALA A 64 14.31 -5.25 -12.87
C ALA A 64 14.35 -6.79 -12.86
N GLN A 65 14.80 -7.39 -11.74
CA GLN A 65 14.81 -8.84 -11.56
C GLN A 65 13.39 -9.43 -11.61
N ALA A 66 12.42 -8.79 -10.96
CA ALA A 66 11.01 -9.18 -10.96
C ALA A 66 10.22 -8.73 -12.20
N SER A 67 10.88 -8.25 -13.27
CA SER A 67 10.25 -7.71 -14.47
C SER A 67 9.17 -6.65 -14.17
N ALA A 68 9.42 -5.79 -13.19
CA ALA A 68 8.55 -4.70 -12.78
C ALA A 68 9.17 -3.34 -13.10
N THR A 69 8.35 -2.30 -13.04
CA THR A 69 8.72 -0.91 -13.29
C THR A 69 8.15 -0.03 -12.20
N PHE A 70 8.91 1.00 -11.85
CA PHE A 70 8.46 2.03 -10.92
C PHE A 70 8.59 3.41 -11.54
N THR A 71 7.53 4.20 -11.43
CA THR A 71 7.50 5.61 -11.79
C THR A 71 7.20 6.40 -10.53
N PHE A 72 8.15 7.21 -10.09
CA PHE A 72 8.01 7.96 -8.85
C PHE A 72 6.79 8.92 -8.93
N PRO A 73 5.77 8.77 -8.06
CA PRO A 73 4.53 9.52 -8.18
C PRO A 73 4.69 10.98 -7.73
N LYS A 74 4.02 11.90 -8.42
CA LYS A 74 4.04 13.33 -8.07
C LYS A 74 3.45 13.55 -6.68
N GLY A 75 4.08 14.44 -5.90
CA GLY A 75 3.63 14.80 -4.56
C GLY A 75 4.07 13.84 -3.45
N PHE A 76 4.85 12.82 -3.78
CA PHE A 76 5.51 11.96 -2.81
C PHE A 76 6.96 12.40 -2.61
N LYS A 77 7.56 11.97 -1.50
CA LYS A 77 9.01 11.98 -1.30
C LYS A 77 9.44 10.62 -0.76
N GLU A 78 10.67 10.24 -1.08
CA GLU A 78 11.27 9.04 -0.50
C GLU A 78 11.46 9.21 1.01
N ILE A 79 11.31 8.09 1.72
CA ILE A 79 11.68 7.95 3.13
C ILE A 79 12.47 6.66 3.32
N PRO A 80 13.24 6.54 4.43
CA PRO A 80 13.88 5.28 4.78
C PRO A 80 12.85 4.15 4.89
N ALA A 81 13.11 3.04 4.23
CA ALA A 81 12.30 1.84 4.34
C ALA A 81 12.49 1.19 5.73
N THR A 82 11.40 0.72 6.32
CA THR A 82 11.45 0.00 7.60
C THR A 82 12.10 -1.37 7.40
N ASN A 83 13.23 -1.59 8.07
CA ASN A 83 13.92 -2.88 8.10
C ASN A 83 14.35 -3.18 9.55
N ASN A 84 13.65 -4.12 10.20
CA ASN A 84 13.88 -4.58 11.57
C ASN A 84 13.52 -6.08 11.71
N GLU A 85 13.51 -6.61 12.93
CA GLU A 85 13.22 -8.03 13.19
C GLU A 85 11.82 -8.46 12.71
N ASP A 86 10.86 -7.55 12.69
CA ASP A 86 9.46 -7.83 12.36
C ASP A 86 9.11 -7.53 10.89
N PHE A 87 9.79 -6.54 10.29
CA PHE A 87 9.43 -5.94 9.02
C PHE A 87 10.66 -5.71 8.15
N SER A 88 10.59 -6.12 6.88
CA SER A 88 11.66 -5.89 5.91
C SER A 88 11.08 -5.42 4.58
N PHE A 89 11.26 -4.14 4.29
CA PHE A 89 10.77 -3.47 3.09
C PHE A 89 11.93 -2.95 2.23
N ASP A 90 11.76 -2.98 0.91
CA ASP A 90 12.79 -2.61 -0.06
C ASP A 90 12.77 -1.12 -0.39
N TYR A 91 11.61 -0.47 -0.25
CA TYR A 91 11.44 0.95 -0.54
C TYR A 91 10.27 1.55 0.23
N ALA A 92 10.32 2.85 0.52
CA ALA A 92 9.22 3.57 1.14
C ALA A 92 9.14 5.02 0.65
N MET A 93 7.91 5.55 0.63
CA MET A 93 7.64 6.95 0.30
C MET A 93 6.49 7.48 1.15
N GLU A 94 6.47 8.79 1.37
CA GLU A 94 5.38 9.49 2.08
C GLU A 94 4.83 10.64 1.25
N MET A 95 3.61 11.06 1.55
CA MET A 95 3.05 12.32 1.05
C MET A 95 3.27 13.41 2.11
N PRO A 96 4.17 14.39 1.88
CA PRO A 96 4.50 15.39 2.89
C PRO A 96 3.27 16.16 3.39
N GLY A 97 3.17 16.33 4.70
CA GLY A 97 2.05 17.05 5.33
C GLY A 97 0.75 16.26 5.37
N LYS A 98 0.77 14.98 4.98
CA LYS A 98 -0.35 14.05 5.16
C LYS A 98 0.09 12.86 6.01
N ASP A 99 -0.86 12.29 6.73
CA ASP A 99 -0.70 11.01 7.43
C ASP A 99 -0.86 9.85 6.42
N PHE A 100 0.05 9.77 5.46
CA PHE A 100 0.01 8.76 4.40
C PHE A 100 1.40 8.34 3.94
N GLU A 101 1.66 7.03 4.07
CA GLU A 101 2.89 6.38 3.67
C GLU A 101 2.62 5.14 2.84
N VAL A 102 3.57 4.79 1.97
CA VAL A 102 3.52 3.59 1.15
C VAL A 102 4.85 2.88 1.25
N TRP A 103 4.82 1.62 1.68
CA TRP A 103 6.00 0.76 1.75
C TRP A 103 5.89 -0.37 0.74
N PHE A 104 6.99 -0.73 0.11
CA PHE A 104 7.05 -1.69 -0.97
C PHE A 104 8.00 -2.83 -0.64
N GLN A 105 7.61 -4.04 -1.05
CA GLN A 105 8.47 -5.20 -1.10
C GLN A 105 8.34 -5.89 -2.46
N VAL A 106 9.46 -6.34 -3.01
CA VAL A 106 9.56 -6.92 -4.36
C VAL A 106 10.29 -8.26 -4.25
N LYS A 107 9.67 -9.32 -4.78
CA LYS A 107 10.30 -10.63 -4.87
C LYS A 107 10.28 -11.12 -6.31
N SER A 108 11.45 -11.38 -6.87
CA SER A 108 11.57 -12.16 -8.11
C SER A 108 11.25 -13.62 -7.81
N GLN A 109 10.50 -14.27 -8.69
CA GLN A 109 10.15 -15.69 -8.58
C GLN A 109 10.79 -16.54 -9.69
N LYS A 110 11.65 -15.96 -10.54
CA LYS A 110 12.24 -16.65 -11.70
C LYS A 110 13.02 -17.92 -11.32
N GLU A 111 13.87 -17.83 -10.30
CA GLU A 111 14.69 -18.97 -9.84
C GLU A 111 13.84 -20.01 -9.11
N ASN A 112 12.89 -19.55 -8.28
CA ASN A 112 11.93 -20.39 -7.59
C ASN A 112 11.08 -21.18 -8.59
N TRP A 113 10.61 -20.52 -9.65
CA TRP A 113 9.84 -21.12 -10.72
C TRP A 113 10.65 -22.15 -11.50
N ALA A 114 11.86 -21.79 -11.96
CA ALA A 114 12.73 -22.73 -12.67
C ALA A 114 13.06 -23.97 -11.82
N SER A 115 13.19 -23.80 -10.49
CA SER A 115 13.40 -24.92 -9.56
C SER A 115 12.14 -25.77 -9.40
N TYR A 116 10.97 -25.14 -9.29
CA TYR A 116 9.67 -25.81 -9.25
C TYR A 116 9.43 -26.65 -10.51
N GLU A 117 9.71 -26.14 -11.70
CA GLU A 117 9.57 -26.87 -12.97
C GLU A 117 10.48 -28.10 -13.02
N ARG A 118 11.76 -27.96 -12.64
CA ARG A 118 12.70 -29.10 -12.57
C ARG A 118 12.23 -30.17 -11.59
N SER A 119 11.54 -29.77 -10.53
CA SER A 119 11.05 -30.69 -9.49
C SER A 119 9.80 -31.49 -9.90
N GLN A 120 9.05 -31.06 -10.93
CA GLN A 120 7.82 -31.73 -11.34
C GLN A 120 8.05 -33.18 -11.81
N ASN A 121 9.25 -33.48 -12.31
CA ASN A 121 9.63 -34.81 -12.79
C ASN A 121 10.21 -35.72 -11.69
N ASP A 122 10.42 -35.19 -10.48
CA ASP A 122 11.00 -35.92 -9.35
C ASP A 122 9.95 -36.11 -8.24
N LYS A 123 9.42 -37.33 -8.12
CA LYS A 123 8.40 -37.68 -7.11
C LYS A 123 8.89 -37.50 -5.66
N GLY A 124 10.20 -37.45 -5.42
CA GLY A 124 10.78 -37.25 -4.10
C GLY A 124 10.99 -35.79 -3.71
N ARG A 125 10.74 -34.83 -4.62
CA ARG A 125 11.08 -33.42 -4.43
C ARG A 125 9.97 -32.45 -4.83
N GLN A 126 8.70 -32.80 -4.66
CA GLN A 126 7.60 -31.89 -5.00
C GLN A 126 7.70 -30.57 -4.22
N LEU A 127 8.03 -29.50 -4.93
CA LEU A 127 8.05 -28.14 -4.38
C LEU A 127 6.66 -27.52 -4.45
N ALA A 128 6.36 -26.61 -3.52
CA ALA A 128 5.14 -25.80 -3.58
C ALA A 128 5.21 -24.84 -4.78
N ASN A 129 4.06 -24.57 -5.41
CA ASN A 129 3.98 -23.62 -6.53
C ASN A 129 4.37 -22.20 -6.07
N PRO A 130 5.45 -21.60 -6.61
CA PRO A 130 5.87 -20.25 -6.26
C PRO A 130 4.82 -19.16 -6.54
N ASP A 131 3.99 -19.34 -7.57
CA ASP A 131 2.94 -18.38 -7.94
C ASP A 131 1.82 -18.30 -6.89
N SER A 132 1.73 -19.24 -5.95
CA SER A 132 0.76 -19.19 -4.84
C SER A 132 1.26 -18.40 -3.64
N LEU A 133 2.56 -18.11 -3.55
CA LEU A 133 3.19 -17.56 -2.35
C LEU A 133 2.69 -16.16 -1.97
N TYR A 134 2.20 -15.36 -2.92
CA TYR A 134 1.71 -14.00 -2.66
C TYR A 134 0.52 -13.97 -1.68
N VAL A 135 -0.26 -15.05 -1.61
CA VAL A 135 -1.39 -15.18 -0.68
C VAL A 135 -0.88 -15.34 0.74
N ASP A 136 0.07 -16.25 0.95
CA ASP A 136 0.58 -16.55 2.29
C ASP A 136 1.53 -15.46 2.79
N MET A 137 2.30 -14.81 1.90
CA MET A 137 3.01 -13.57 2.22
C MET A 137 2.04 -12.48 2.69
N GLY A 138 0.94 -12.26 1.96
CA GLY A 138 -0.06 -11.27 2.35
C GLY A 138 -0.69 -11.55 3.71
N LYS A 139 -1.02 -12.82 4.00
CA LYS A 139 -1.53 -13.22 5.32
C LYS A 139 -0.49 -13.00 6.42
N ALA A 140 0.75 -13.41 6.20
CA ALA A 140 1.83 -13.27 7.18
C ALA A 140 2.04 -11.80 7.55
N HIS A 141 2.10 -10.90 6.55
CA HIS A 141 2.18 -9.46 6.81
C HIS A 141 0.93 -8.92 7.51
N ALA A 142 -0.27 -9.33 7.09
CA ALA A 142 -1.50 -8.91 7.77
C ALA A 142 -1.50 -9.31 9.24
N ILE A 143 -1.08 -10.53 9.57
CA ILE A 143 -0.95 -11.01 10.96
C ILE A 143 0.10 -10.20 11.72
N ALA A 144 1.29 -9.99 11.14
CA ALA A 144 2.35 -9.21 11.77
C ALA A 144 1.90 -7.78 12.11
N PHE A 145 1.06 -7.18 11.26
CA PHE A 145 0.54 -5.82 11.46
C PHE A 145 -0.64 -5.73 12.45
N THR A 146 -1.45 -6.79 12.58
CA THR A 146 -2.71 -6.76 13.33
C THR A 146 -2.66 -7.57 14.64
N GLY A 147 -1.69 -8.47 14.78
CA GLY A 147 -1.60 -9.44 15.86
C GLY A 147 -2.60 -10.59 15.77
N ASP A 148 -3.46 -10.63 14.75
CA ASP A 148 -4.51 -11.65 14.60
C ASP A 148 -4.86 -11.96 13.14
N ASN A 149 -5.90 -12.79 12.95
CA ASN A 149 -6.43 -13.18 11.64
C ASN A 149 -7.74 -12.46 11.26
N ASN A 150 -8.15 -11.46 12.03
CA ASN A 150 -9.43 -10.75 11.89
C ASN A 150 -9.28 -9.49 11.03
N TYR A 151 -8.85 -9.69 9.79
CA TYR A 151 -8.74 -8.63 8.80
C TYR A 151 -9.67 -8.89 7.61
N PHE A 152 -10.01 -7.80 6.93
CA PHE A 152 -10.89 -7.87 5.78
C PHE A 152 -10.09 -8.13 4.49
N ILE A 153 -10.25 -9.29 3.88
CA ILE A 153 -9.54 -9.73 2.67
C ILE A 153 -10.47 -9.81 1.45
N ARG A 154 -9.99 -9.40 0.28
CA ARG A 154 -10.67 -9.62 -1.02
C ARG A 154 -9.69 -10.10 -2.09
N ASN A 155 -10.23 -10.85 -3.06
CA ASN A 155 -9.59 -10.97 -4.37
C ASN A 155 -9.64 -9.62 -5.07
N MET A 156 -8.55 -9.25 -5.73
CA MET A 156 -8.55 -8.06 -6.55
C MET A 156 -9.35 -8.28 -7.84
N PRO A 157 -10.24 -7.36 -8.22
CA PRO A 157 -11.00 -7.49 -9.46
C PRO A 157 -10.09 -7.25 -10.67
N GLN A 158 -10.45 -7.87 -11.79
CA GLN A 158 -9.64 -7.90 -13.02
C GLN A 158 -9.25 -6.50 -13.51
N ASN A 159 -10.19 -5.55 -13.51
CA ASN A 159 -9.95 -4.18 -13.95
C ASN A 159 -8.90 -3.44 -13.09
N VAL A 160 -8.68 -3.87 -11.85
CA VAL A 160 -7.61 -3.30 -11.01
C VAL A 160 -6.30 -4.04 -11.27
N LEU A 161 -6.32 -5.37 -11.44
CA LEU A 161 -5.12 -6.16 -11.80
C LEU A 161 -4.47 -5.67 -13.09
N GLU A 162 -5.28 -5.32 -14.10
CA GLU A 162 -4.84 -4.77 -15.39
C GLU A 162 -4.01 -3.48 -15.22
N ARG A 163 -4.33 -2.63 -14.23
CA ARG A 163 -3.55 -1.41 -13.96
C ARG A 163 -2.12 -1.72 -13.54
N TYR A 164 -1.92 -2.88 -12.90
CA TYR A 164 -0.63 -3.36 -12.42
C TYR A 164 0.04 -4.34 -13.39
N ASN A 165 -0.61 -4.70 -14.50
CA ASN A 165 -0.22 -5.83 -15.35
C ASN A 165 -0.01 -7.14 -14.55
N ALA A 166 -0.82 -7.36 -13.52
CA ALA A 166 -0.77 -8.55 -12.67
C ALA A 166 -1.78 -9.60 -13.13
N ASP A 167 -1.50 -10.87 -12.84
CA ASP A 167 -2.40 -11.99 -13.14
C ASP A 167 -3.32 -12.30 -11.97
N ALA A 168 -2.83 -12.12 -10.74
CA ALA A 168 -3.60 -12.32 -9.53
C ALA A 168 -3.21 -11.33 -8.43
N GLY A 169 -4.08 -11.17 -7.45
CA GLY A 169 -3.81 -10.31 -6.30
C GLY A 169 -4.86 -10.37 -5.19
N LYS A 170 -4.43 -9.95 -4.00
CA LYS A 170 -5.26 -9.83 -2.80
C LYS A 170 -5.11 -8.44 -2.21
N SER A 171 -6.19 -7.93 -1.63
CA SER A 171 -6.17 -6.72 -0.82
C SER A 171 -6.64 -7.04 0.60
N TYR A 172 -6.00 -6.45 1.60
CA TYR A 172 -6.26 -6.64 3.02
C TYR A 172 -6.43 -5.27 3.66
N LEU A 173 -7.61 -5.00 4.23
CA LEU A 173 -7.85 -3.79 5.01
C LEU A 173 -7.64 -4.10 6.48
N LEU A 174 -6.65 -3.43 7.08
CA LEU A 174 -6.09 -3.74 8.39
C LEU A 174 -6.49 -2.68 9.43
N ASN A 175 -6.73 -3.13 10.66
CA ASN A 175 -6.69 -2.31 11.87
C ASN A 175 -5.37 -2.63 12.57
N LEU A 176 -4.45 -1.68 12.60
CA LEU A 176 -3.07 -1.93 13.02
C LEU A 176 -2.97 -1.97 14.54
N LEU A 177 -2.02 -2.77 15.02
CA LEU A 177 -1.47 -2.59 16.35
C LEU A 177 -0.80 -1.22 16.46
N ASP A 178 -0.90 -0.62 17.63
CA ASP A 178 -0.20 0.62 17.93
C ASP A 178 1.30 0.35 18.14
N LEU A 179 2.07 0.41 17.06
CA LEU A 179 3.49 0.05 17.06
C LEU A 179 4.38 1.24 16.65
N PRO A 180 5.53 1.45 17.31
CA PRO A 180 6.52 2.43 16.87
C PRO A 180 7.05 2.14 15.47
N SER A 181 7.19 0.85 15.11
CA SER A 181 7.67 0.42 13.80
C SER A 181 6.75 0.85 12.66
N THR A 182 5.44 0.96 12.90
CA THR A 182 4.43 1.51 11.99
C THR A 182 4.13 2.98 12.25
N LYS A 183 4.98 3.69 12.99
CA LYS A 183 4.79 5.10 13.37
C LYS A 183 3.39 5.38 13.96
N HIS A 184 2.82 4.41 14.68
CA HIS A 184 1.51 4.52 15.32
C HIS A 184 0.34 4.75 14.33
N TYR A 185 0.50 4.39 13.05
CA TYR A 185 -0.63 4.42 12.11
C TYR A 185 -1.74 3.48 12.57
N LYS A 186 -3.00 3.91 12.41
CA LYS A 186 -4.16 3.13 12.84
C LYS A 186 -4.61 2.10 11.82
N TYR A 187 -4.40 2.37 10.54
CA TYR A 187 -4.96 1.59 9.45
C TYR A 187 -3.94 1.37 8.33
N ALA A 188 -4.09 0.26 7.62
CA ALA A 188 -3.41 0.06 6.36
C ALA A 188 -4.28 -0.65 5.34
N LEU A 189 -3.99 -0.39 4.06
CA LEU A 189 -4.37 -1.26 2.95
C LEU A 189 -3.11 -1.97 2.48
N LEU A 190 -3.03 -3.28 2.76
CA LEU A 190 -2.01 -4.16 2.22
C LEU A 190 -2.50 -4.75 0.90
N ILE A 191 -1.66 -4.72 -0.12
CA ILE A 191 -1.93 -5.25 -1.45
C ILE A 191 -0.79 -6.22 -1.79
N THR A 192 -1.14 -7.45 -2.21
CA THR A 192 -0.20 -8.39 -2.81
C THR A 192 -0.62 -8.70 -4.23
N LEU A 193 0.31 -8.60 -5.15
CA LEU A 193 0.13 -8.81 -6.58
C LEU A 193 1.11 -9.85 -7.07
N GLN A 194 0.70 -10.65 -8.04
CA GLN A 194 1.50 -11.71 -8.61
C GLN A 194 1.41 -11.66 -10.15
N ARG A 195 2.55 -11.89 -10.79
CA ARG A 195 2.68 -12.10 -12.23
C ARG A 195 3.34 -13.47 -12.43
N SER A 196 2.71 -14.31 -13.23
CA SER A 196 3.07 -15.71 -13.36
C SER A 196 4.51 -15.91 -13.77
N HIS A 197 5.15 -16.82 -13.03
CA HIS A 197 6.52 -17.27 -13.23
C HIS A 197 7.56 -16.13 -13.14
N THR A 198 7.15 -14.96 -12.64
CA THR A 198 7.89 -13.71 -12.75
C THR A 198 8.21 -13.12 -11.40
N GLY A 199 7.19 -12.77 -10.61
CA GLY A 199 7.43 -12.08 -9.36
C GLY A 199 6.18 -11.75 -8.57
N ILE A 200 6.43 -11.28 -7.34
CA ILE A 200 5.42 -10.82 -6.38
C ILE A 200 5.76 -9.37 -6.00
N LEU A 201 4.74 -8.52 -5.99
CA LEU A 201 4.81 -7.16 -5.49
C LEU A 201 3.90 -7.05 -4.26
N LEU A 202 4.42 -6.49 -3.19
CA LEU A 202 3.68 -6.22 -1.97
C LEU A 202 3.76 -4.71 -1.68
N MET A 203 2.62 -4.11 -1.36
CA MET A 203 2.49 -2.69 -1.08
C MET A 203 1.64 -2.51 0.18
N VAL A 204 2.09 -1.68 1.10
CA VAL A 204 1.33 -1.34 2.32
C VAL A 204 1.13 0.16 2.36
N CYS A 205 -0.13 0.59 2.24
CA CYS A 205 -0.52 2.00 2.31
C CYS A 205 -1.08 2.31 3.71
N PHE A 206 -0.40 3.15 4.47
CA PHE A 206 -0.76 3.50 5.85
C PHE A 206 -1.58 4.79 5.93
N ALA A 207 -2.48 4.87 6.93
CA ALA A 207 -3.19 6.09 7.27
C ALA A 207 -3.77 6.06 8.70
N ASN A 208 -4.13 7.24 9.21
CA ASN A 208 -4.83 7.40 10.48
C ASN A 208 -6.35 7.45 10.37
N GLU A 209 -6.88 7.62 9.15
CA GLU A 209 -8.31 7.68 8.85
C GLU A 209 -8.64 6.81 7.63
N LYS A 210 -9.83 6.19 7.60
CA LYS A 210 -10.35 5.41 6.45
C LYS A 210 -11.37 6.21 5.63
N ASP A 211 -11.08 7.48 5.43
CA ASP A 211 -11.96 8.39 4.73
C ASP A 211 -11.77 8.29 3.20
N PRO A 212 -12.57 8.99 2.38
CA PRO A 212 -12.37 9.03 0.93
C PRO A 212 -10.99 9.57 0.51
N GLU A 213 -10.35 10.42 1.31
CA GLU A 213 -9.01 10.96 1.00
C GLU A 213 -7.94 9.87 1.05
N PHE A 214 -8.04 8.91 1.98
CA PHE A 214 -7.17 7.73 2.01
C PHE A 214 -7.18 6.97 0.68
N PHE A 215 -8.37 6.66 0.15
CA PHE A 215 -8.49 5.94 -1.12
C PHE A 215 -8.01 6.76 -2.33
N LYS A 216 -8.17 8.09 -2.31
CA LYS A 216 -7.56 8.96 -3.34
C LYS A 216 -6.04 8.95 -3.28
N ASN A 217 -5.45 8.92 -2.08
CA ASN A 217 -3.99 8.87 -1.94
C ASN A 217 -3.45 7.50 -2.39
N ILE A 218 -4.17 6.41 -2.11
CA ILE A 218 -3.88 5.08 -2.66
C ILE A 218 -3.92 5.11 -4.19
N ASP A 219 -4.93 5.75 -4.79
CA ASP A 219 -5.04 5.82 -6.26
C ASP A 219 -3.91 6.63 -6.92
N LYS A 220 -3.37 7.64 -6.21
CA LYS A 220 -2.17 8.37 -6.66
C LYS A 220 -0.91 7.50 -6.57
N ALA A 221 -0.81 6.65 -5.56
CA ALA A 221 0.31 5.74 -5.39
C ALA A 221 0.23 4.50 -6.30
N SER A 222 -0.97 3.98 -6.56
CA SER A 222 -1.17 2.71 -7.28
C SER A 222 -0.60 2.71 -8.69
N ASN A 223 -0.57 3.87 -9.35
CA ASN A 223 0.01 4.01 -10.69
C ASN A 223 1.55 4.06 -10.70
N SER A 224 2.20 4.04 -9.53
CA SER A 224 3.66 4.14 -9.45
C SER A 224 4.37 2.82 -9.72
N LEU A 225 3.71 1.67 -9.54
CA LEU A 225 4.36 0.35 -9.58
C LEU A 225 3.52 -0.61 -10.42
N LYS A 226 4.14 -1.29 -11.39
CA LYS A 226 3.48 -2.31 -12.23
C LYS A 226 4.47 -3.28 -12.83
N PHE A 227 4.02 -4.49 -13.17
CA PHE A 227 4.79 -5.42 -13.99
C PHE A 227 4.95 -4.90 -15.42
N LYS A 228 6.02 -5.33 -16.10
CA LYS A 228 6.20 -5.13 -17.54
C LYS A 228 5.20 -6.01 -18.30
N MET A 229 4.68 -5.46 -19.40
CA MET A 229 3.85 -6.23 -20.34
C MET A 229 4.70 -7.22 -21.11
#